data_AF-A0AB73R4P7-F1
#
_entry.id   AF-A0AB73R4P7-F1
#
_cell.length_a   1.000
_cell.length_b   1.000
_cell.length_c   1.000
_cell.angle_alpha   90.00
_cell.angle_beta   90.00
_cell.angle_gamma   90.00
#
_symmetry.space_group_name_H-M   'P 1'
#
loop_
_entity.id
_entity.type
_entity.pdbx_description
1 polymer ?
#
loop_
_entity_poly.entity_id
_entity_poly.type
_entity_poly.pdbx_seq_one_letter_code
_entity_poly.pdbx_strand_id
1 'polypeptide(L)'
;MKIPFVQLRELTLDDVEDRYQWSLDTEVTKHLVVPDQYPPFTREDTRKWIEACISRKNGYEQRAIFTENDIHIGWVDLKNFDKINKNAELGITIGDKKYWGKGYGIASLYSILQLGFFDFELEKVWLRVDEDNLQARKSYEKAGFVCEGLMRNDRLRQKKFIHRYRYSMLKEEYQSIISIL
;
A
#
# COMPACT_ATOMS: atom_id res chain seq x y z
N MET A 1 10.32 17.12 9.09
CA MET A 1 8.91 16.76 9.38
C MET A 1 8.96 15.56 10.29
N LYS A 2 8.27 15.59 11.45
CA LYS A 2 8.21 14.43 12.34
C LYS A 2 7.35 13.36 11.68
N ILE A 3 7.93 12.18 11.42
CA ILE A 3 7.20 11.02 10.89
C ILE A 3 6.45 10.41 12.08
N PRO A 4 5.12 10.21 11.99
CA PRO A 4 4.38 9.59 13.08
C PRO A 4 4.76 8.13 13.23
N PHE A 5 4.52 7.57 14.41
CA PHE A 5 4.64 6.13 14.62
C PHE A 5 3.44 5.42 14.00
N VAL A 6 3.69 4.24 13.41
CA VAL A 6 2.64 3.29 13.04
C VAL A 6 3.08 1.89 13.41
N GLN A 7 2.10 1.05 13.74
CA GLN A 7 2.26 -0.37 13.90
C GLN A 7 1.61 -1.09 12.72
N LEU A 8 2.33 -2.06 12.16
CA LEU A 8 1.77 -3.01 11.21
C LEU A 8 1.36 -4.27 11.96
N ARG A 9 0.10 -4.68 11.83
CA ARG A 9 -0.40 -5.93 12.44
C ARG A 9 -1.03 -6.85 11.41
N GLU A 10 -1.08 -8.13 11.75
CA GLU A 10 -1.89 -9.09 11.00
C GLU A 10 -3.36 -8.66 11.01
N LEU A 11 -4.06 -8.94 9.91
CA LEU A 11 -5.50 -8.70 9.81
C LEU A 11 -6.28 -9.65 10.72
N THR A 12 -7.41 -9.17 11.21
CA THR A 12 -8.39 -9.92 12.01
C THR A 12 -9.79 -9.66 11.45
N LEU A 13 -10.78 -10.44 11.88
CA LEU A 13 -12.17 -10.20 11.47
C LEU A 13 -12.76 -8.90 12.04
N ASP A 14 -12.14 -8.31 13.06
CA ASP A 14 -12.55 -7.02 13.62
C ASP A 14 -12.24 -5.85 12.67
N ASP A 15 -11.33 -6.04 11.71
CA ASP A 15 -10.96 -5.05 10.69
C ASP A 15 -11.99 -4.91 9.57
N VAL A 16 -12.98 -5.80 9.51
CA VAL A 16 -13.95 -5.88 8.42
C VAL A 16 -14.75 -4.60 8.31
N GLU A 17 -15.20 -4.03 9.43
CA GLU A 17 -16.08 -2.86 9.39
C GLU A 17 -15.34 -1.62 8.87
N ASP A 18 -14.15 -1.32 9.38
CA ASP A 18 -13.35 -0.19 8.90
C ASP A 18 -13.03 -0.32 7.41
N ARG A 19 -12.55 -1.51 6.99
CA ARG A 19 -12.26 -1.79 5.58
C ARG A 19 -13.49 -1.61 4.71
N TYR A 20 -14.64 -2.10 5.16
CA TYR A 20 -15.90 -1.97 4.45
C TYR A 20 -16.31 -0.49 4.32
N GLN A 21 -16.27 0.29 5.40
CA GLN A 21 -16.60 1.72 5.34
C GLN A 21 -15.68 2.48 4.37
N TRP A 22 -14.38 2.20 4.38
CA TRP A 22 -13.45 2.81 3.42
C TRP A 22 -13.69 2.39 1.98
N SER A 23 -14.19 1.17 1.75
CA SER A 23 -14.54 0.71 0.41
C SER A 23 -15.75 1.43 -0.18
N LEU A 24 -16.60 2.03 0.65
CA LEU A 24 -17.74 2.83 0.19
C LEU A 24 -17.34 4.26 -0.22
N ASP A 25 -16.16 4.72 0.17
CA ASP A 25 -15.66 6.06 -0.12
C ASP A 25 -14.93 6.08 -1.48
N THR A 26 -15.49 6.83 -2.44
CA THR A 26 -14.93 6.92 -3.79
C THR A 26 -13.61 7.67 -3.84
N GLU A 27 -13.31 8.55 -2.88
CA GLU A 27 -12.00 9.21 -2.80
C GLU A 27 -10.92 8.24 -2.35
N VAL A 28 -11.24 7.33 -1.42
CA VAL A 28 -10.33 6.27 -0.96
C VAL A 28 -10.12 5.23 -2.08
N THR A 29 -11.20 4.82 -2.74
CA THR A 29 -11.17 3.74 -3.72
C THR A 29 -10.73 4.16 -5.12
N LYS A 30 -10.71 5.47 -5.43
CA LYS A 30 -10.37 6.03 -6.76
C LYS A 30 -9.15 5.39 -7.42
N HIS A 31 -8.10 5.16 -6.64
CA HIS A 31 -6.81 4.66 -7.12
C HIS A 31 -6.60 3.17 -6.85
N LEU A 32 -7.50 2.50 -6.14
CA LEU A 32 -7.41 1.07 -5.89
C LEU A 32 -7.74 0.29 -7.16
N VAL A 33 -7.10 -0.86 -7.35
CA VAL A 33 -7.47 -1.79 -8.42
C VAL A 33 -8.79 -2.46 -8.04
N VAL A 34 -9.88 -1.74 -8.28
CA VAL A 34 -11.24 -2.23 -8.18
C VAL A 34 -11.80 -2.45 -9.58
N PRO A 35 -12.56 -3.52 -9.84
CA PRO A 35 -13.22 -3.73 -11.13
C PRO A 35 -14.09 -2.51 -11.47
N ASP A 36 -14.17 -2.14 -12.76
CA ASP A 36 -14.99 -1.03 -13.29
C ASP A 36 -16.51 -1.17 -12.99
N GLN A 37 -16.94 -2.27 -12.36
CA GLN A 37 -18.31 -2.56 -11.91
C GLN A 37 -18.48 -2.28 -10.40
N TYR A 38 -18.01 -1.11 -9.94
CA TYR A 38 -18.02 -0.78 -8.52
C TYR A 38 -19.26 0.03 -8.09
N PRO A 39 -19.90 -0.32 -6.94
CA PRO A 39 -19.62 -1.45 -6.05
C PRO A 39 -20.60 -2.64 -6.30
N PRO A 40 -20.27 -3.86 -5.84
CA PRO A 40 -20.57 -4.17 -4.46
C PRO A 40 -19.45 -4.98 -3.81
N PHE A 41 -18.55 -4.33 -3.08
CA PHE A 41 -17.94 -5.04 -1.95
C PHE A 41 -19.00 -5.04 -0.87
N THR A 42 -19.79 -6.10 -0.78
CA THR A 42 -20.63 -6.27 0.40
C THR A 42 -19.73 -6.41 1.62
N ARG A 43 -20.27 -6.16 2.81
CA ARG A 43 -19.56 -6.45 4.06
C ARG A 43 -19.07 -7.92 4.08
N GLU A 44 -19.84 -8.82 3.48
CA GLU A 44 -19.49 -10.23 3.35
C GLU A 44 -18.34 -10.48 2.36
N ASP A 45 -18.27 -9.77 1.24
CA ASP A 45 -17.14 -9.86 0.32
C ASP A 45 -15.84 -9.33 0.96
N THR A 46 -15.95 -8.24 1.73
CA THR A 46 -14.84 -7.71 2.54
C THR A 46 -14.39 -8.73 3.59
N ARG A 47 -15.33 -9.39 4.28
CA ARG A 47 -15.03 -10.48 5.22
C ARG A 47 -14.27 -11.61 4.54
N LYS A 48 -14.78 -12.13 3.43
CA LYS A 48 -14.13 -13.21 2.65
C LYS A 48 -12.75 -12.82 2.17
N TRP A 49 -12.56 -11.56 1.75
CA TRP A 49 -11.25 -11.05 1.38
C TRP A 49 -10.28 -11.07 2.57
N ILE A 50 -10.72 -10.60 3.74
CA ILE A 50 -9.90 -10.61 4.96
C ILE A 50 -9.57 -12.04 5.39
N GLU A 51 -10.52 -12.98 5.32
CA GLU A 51 -10.28 -14.40 5.59
C GLU A 51 -9.23 -15.01 4.62
N ALA A 52 -9.26 -14.63 3.35
CA ALA A 52 -8.26 -15.02 2.37
C ALA A 52 -6.87 -14.44 2.67
N CYS A 53 -6.80 -13.22 3.23
CA CYS A 53 -5.55 -12.62 3.71
C CYS A 53 -5.02 -13.37 4.94
N ILE A 54 -5.87 -13.60 5.95
CA ILE A 54 -5.52 -14.32 7.19
C ILE A 54 -4.99 -15.72 6.87
N SER A 55 -5.65 -16.43 5.96
CA SER A 55 -5.23 -17.77 5.53
C SER A 55 -4.08 -17.77 4.53
N ARG A 56 -3.54 -16.60 4.15
CA ARG A 56 -2.49 -16.39 3.13
C ARG A 56 -2.78 -17.02 1.76
N LYS A 57 -4.04 -17.35 1.48
CA LYS A 57 -4.48 -17.94 0.21
C LYS A 57 -4.56 -16.92 -0.92
N ASN A 58 -4.58 -15.64 -0.60
CA ASN A 58 -4.56 -14.57 -1.59
C ASN A 58 -3.17 -14.38 -2.24
N GLY A 59 -2.10 -14.89 -1.63
CA GLY A 59 -0.71 -14.71 -2.10
C GLY A 59 -0.09 -13.36 -1.77
N TYR A 60 -0.64 -12.63 -0.80
CA TYR A 60 -0.22 -11.29 -0.42
C TYR A 60 0.23 -11.30 1.04
N GLU A 61 1.25 -10.51 1.35
CA GLU A 61 1.65 -10.20 2.73
C GLU A 61 1.03 -8.86 3.10
N GLN A 62 -0.25 -8.90 3.48
CA GLN A 62 -1.03 -7.71 3.85
C GLN A 62 -1.04 -7.52 5.36
N ARG A 63 -0.89 -6.25 5.79
CA ARG A 63 -0.96 -5.82 7.19
C ARG A 63 -1.93 -4.65 7.33
N ALA A 64 -2.61 -4.60 8.46
CA ALA A 64 -3.38 -3.44 8.89
C ALA A 64 -2.45 -2.39 9.50
N ILE A 65 -2.75 -1.11 9.27
CA ILE A 65 -1.96 0.04 9.75
C ILE A 65 -2.66 0.63 10.95
N PHE A 66 -1.98 0.64 12.09
CA PHE A 66 -2.46 1.18 13.35
C PHE A 66 -1.61 2.38 13.80
N THR A 67 -2.27 3.39 14.36
CA THR A 67 -1.59 4.54 15.00
C THR A 67 -1.03 4.17 16.37
N GLU A 68 -0.30 5.09 16.99
CA GLU A 68 0.17 4.97 18.38
C GLU A 68 -0.96 4.83 19.42
N ASN A 69 -2.19 5.22 19.06
CA ASN A 69 -3.37 5.15 19.92
C ASN A 69 -4.27 3.95 19.59
N ASP A 70 -3.73 2.94 18.91
CA ASP A 70 -4.45 1.71 18.51
C ASP A 70 -5.66 1.96 17.59
N ILE A 71 -5.58 3.00 16.76
CA ILE A 71 -6.60 3.32 15.75
C ILE A 71 -6.20 2.72 14.41
N HIS A 72 -7.08 1.89 13.83
CA HIS A 72 -6.94 1.37 12.48
C HIS A 72 -7.15 2.47 11.44
N ILE A 73 -6.19 2.68 10.55
CA ILE A 73 -6.24 3.79 9.59
C ILE A 73 -6.06 3.36 8.13
N GLY A 74 -5.75 2.09 7.86
CA GLY A 74 -5.53 1.63 6.50
C GLY A 74 -4.85 0.26 6.43
N TRP A 75 -4.35 -0.07 5.25
CA TRP A 75 -3.63 -1.31 5.01
C TRP A 75 -2.46 -1.10 4.05
N VAL A 76 -1.50 -2.03 4.13
CA VAL A 76 -0.33 -2.10 3.26
C VAL A 76 -0.06 -3.56 2.90
N ASP A 77 0.39 -3.82 1.68
CA ASP A 77 0.72 -5.16 1.20
C ASP A 77 2.02 -5.22 0.41
N LEU A 78 2.70 -6.36 0.52
CA LEU A 78 3.64 -6.85 -0.48
C LEU A 78 2.99 -7.99 -1.26
N LYS A 79 3.13 -7.99 -2.58
CA LYS A 79 2.58 -9.00 -3.49
C LYS A 79 3.49 -9.20 -4.70
N ASN A 80 3.12 -10.11 -5.60
CA ASN A 80 3.88 -10.37 -6.83
C ASN A 80 5.36 -10.66 -6.54
N PHE A 81 5.61 -11.49 -5.52
CA PHE A 81 6.97 -11.86 -5.12
C PHE A 81 7.67 -12.61 -6.25
N ASP A 82 8.82 -12.08 -6.64
CA ASP A 82 9.82 -12.77 -7.43
C ASP A 82 10.94 -13.22 -6.48
N LYS A 83 10.94 -14.51 -6.14
CA LYS A 83 11.91 -15.10 -5.21
C LYS A 83 13.31 -15.18 -5.80
N ILE A 84 13.43 -15.28 -7.12
CA ILE A 84 14.72 -15.40 -7.80
C ILE A 84 15.38 -14.02 -7.84
N ASN A 85 14.63 -13.02 -8.28
CA ASN A 85 15.10 -11.64 -8.39
C ASN A 85 14.88 -10.81 -7.12
N LYS A 86 14.50 -11.48 -6.02
CA LYS A 86 14.29 -10.91 -4.68
C LYS A 86 13.54 -9.57 -4.69
N ASN A 87 12.40 -9.51 -5.36
CA ASN A 87 11.60 -8.29 -5.39
C ASN A 87 10.10 -8.54 -5.22
N ALA A 88 9.38 -7.50 -4.80
CA ALA A 88 7.93 -7.53 -4.63
C ALA A 88 7.30 -6.18 -4.96
N GLU A 89 6.01 -6.21 -5.31
CA GLU A 89 5.17 -5.03 -5.48
C GLU A 89 4.57 -4.59 -4.15
N LEU A 90 4.67 -3.30 -3.84
CA LEU A 90 4.03 -2.66 -2.71
C LEU A 90 2.68 -2.05 -3.10
N GLY A 91 1.67 -2.30 -2.28
CA GLY A 91 0.40 -1.58 -2.26
C GLY A 91 0.19 -0.89 -0.90
N ILE A 92 -0.40 0.30 -0.89
CA ILE A 92 -0.71 1.02 0.34
C ILE A 92 -2.02 1.81 0.19
N THR A 93 -2.80 1.87 1.27
CA THR A 93 -3.97 2.74 1.36
C THR A 93 -4.15 3.21 2.79
N ILE A 94 -4.24 4.52 2.99
CA ILE A 94 -4.75 5.10 4.23
C ILE A 94 -6.24 5.34 4.01
N GLY A 95 -7.09 4.54 4.66
CA GLY A 95 -8.54 4.61 4.50
C GLY A 95 -9.17 5.75 5.30
N ASP A 96 -8.70 6.00 6.52
CA ASP A 96 -9.23 7.13 7.32
C ASP A 96 -8.61 8.46 6.86
N LYS A 97 -9.44 9.26 6.16
CA LYS A 97 -9.06 10.57 5.61
C LYS A 97 -8.58 11.56 6.66
N LYS A 98 -8.91 11.39 7.95
CA LYS A 98 -8.37 12.22 9.04
C LYS A 98 -6.85 12.12 9.16
N TYR A 99 -6.24 11.07 8.61
CA TYR A 99 -4.80 10.81 8.68
C TYR A 99 -4.04 11.15 7.39
N TRP A 100 -4.74 11.64 6.36
CA TRP A 100 -4.12 12.08 5.11
C TRP A 100 -3.27 13.34 5.30
N GLY A 101 -2.16 13.42 4.58
CA GLY A 101 -1.26 14.58 4.63
C GLY A 101 -0.47 14.75 5.94
N LYS A 102 -0.62 13.84 6.91
CA LYS A 102 0.01 13.91 8.24
C LYS A 102 1.26 13.02 8.41
N GLY A 103 1.74 12.40 7.33
CA GLY A 103 2.95 11.56 7.34
C GLY A 103 2.72 10.06 7.57
N TYR A 104 1.49 9.63 7.89
CA TYR A 104 1.17 8.21 8.12
C TYR A 104 1.42 7.30 6.90
N GLY A 105 1.26 7.83 5.68
CA GLY A 105 1.64 7.10 4.47
C GLY A 105 3.13 6.77 4.43
N ILE A 106 4.00 7.75 4.73
CA ILE A 106 5.46 7.55 4.76
C ILE A 106 5.86 6.62 5.90
N ALA A 107 5.28 6.81 7.09
CA ALA A 107 5.51 5.91 8.23
C ALA A 107 5.21 4.45 7.87
N SER A 108 4.07 4.21 7.21
CA SER A 108 3.65 2.88 6.78
C SER A 108 4.55 2.29 5.70
N LEU A 109 5.06 3.12 4.78
CA LEU A 109 6.06 2.70 3.79
C LEU A 109 7.33 2.21 4.48
N TYR A 110 7.86 2.96 5.46
CA TYR A 110 9.07 2.54 6.16
C TYR A 110 8.86 1.26 6.97
N SER A 111 7.72 1.10 7.63
CA SER A 111 7.43 -0.14 8.36
C SER A 111 7.31 -1.36 7.44
N ILE A 112 6.69 -1.24 6.26
CA ILE A 112 6.58 -2.39 5.35
C ILE A 112 7.90 -2.68 4.62
N LEU A 113 8.72 -1.64 4.35
CA LEU A 113 10.04 -1.80 3.76
C LEU A 113 10.99 -2.52 4.73
N GLN A 114 10.90 -2.23 6.04
CA GLN A 114 11.62 -2.99 7.07
C GLN A 114 11.29 -4.50 6.95
N LEU A 115 10.00 -4.84 6.94
CA LEU A 115 9.53 -6.22 6.77
C LEU A 115 10.04 -6.82 5.44
N GLY A 116 9.92 -6.08 4.33
CA GLY A 116 10.35 -6.54 3.01
C GLY A 116 11.84 -6.84 2.89
N PHE A 117 12.69 -5.91 3.33
CA PHE A 117 14.14 -6.02 3.15
C PHE A 117 14.84 -6.91 4.18
N PHE A 118 14.31 -6.99 5.41
CA PHE A 118 14.95 -7.73 6.51
C PHE A 118 14.30 -9.08 6.78
N ASP A 119 12.97 -9.17 6.74
CA ASP A 119 12.29 -10.44 7.06
C ASP A 119 12.03 -11.28 5.79
N PHE A 120 11.75 -10.65 4.65
CA PHE A 120 11.59 -11.33 3.36
C PHE A 120 12.84 -11.31 2.48
N GLU A 121 13.94 -10.73 2.97
CA GLU A 121 15.25 -10.67 2.29
C GLU A 121 15.18 -10.14 0.83
N LEU A 122 14.26 -9.21 0.57
CA LEU A 122 14.17 -8.57 -0.74
C LEU A 122 15.39 -7.68 -1.00
N GLU A 123 15.76 -7.52 -2.27
CA GLU A 123 16.73 -6.52 -2.74
C GLU A 123 16.04 -5.28 -3.30
N LYS A 124 14.81 -5.43 -3.82
CA LYS A 124 14.03 -4.34 -4.40
C LYS A 124 12.55 -4.41 -4.02
N VAL A 125 11.98 -3.28 -3.63
CA VAL A 125 10.53 -3.10 -3.52
C VAL A 125 10.09 -2.08 -4.56
N TRP A 126 9.08 -2.40 -5.36
CA TRP A 126 8.57 -1.52 -6.42
C TRP A 126 7.08 -1.28 -6.26
N LEU A 127 6.56 -0.22 -6.88
CA LEU A 127 5.14 0.10 -6.87
C LEU A 127 4.71 0.75 -8.19
N ARG A 128 3.40 0.75 -8.42
CA ARG A 128 2.76 1.47 -9.52
C ARG A 128 1.79 2.50 -8.97
N VAL A 129 1.79 3.67 -9.56
CA VAL A 129 0.90 4.77 -9.16
C VAL A 129 0.29 5.42 -10.39
N ASP A 130 -1.02 5.63 -10.36
CA ASP A 130 -1.74 6.32 -11.43
C ASP A 130 -1.14 7.72 -11.66
N GLU A 131 -1.02 8.12 -12.93
CA GLU A 131 -0.36 9.39 -13.30
C GLU A 131 -0.97 10.62 -12.61
N ASP A 132 -2.28 10.58 -12.35
CA ASP A 132 -3.08 11.63 -11.73
C ASP A 132 -3.07 11.59 -10.19
N ASN A 133 -2.47 10.58 -9.56
CA ASN A 133 -2.32 10.50 -8.10
C ASN A 133 -1.07 11.25 -7.63
N LEU A 134 -1.09 12.58 -7.79
CA LEU A 134 0.03 13.45 -7.46
C LEU A 134 0.42 13.39 -5.97
N GLN A 135 -0.55 13.15 -5.08
CA GLN A 135 -0.28 13.08 -3.64
C GLN A 135 0.53 11.82 -3.28
N ALA A 136 0.18 10.66 -3.84
CA ALA A 136 0.94 9.43 -3.62
C ALA A 136 2.34 9.55 -4.21
N ARG A 137 2.48 10.07 -5.44
CA ARG A 137 3.78 10.31 -6.09
C ARG A 137 4.72 11.13 -5.23
N LYS A 138 4.25 12.29 -4.73
CA LYS A 138 5.02 13.14 -3.79
C LYS A 138 5.40 12.40 -2.52
N SER A 139 4.54 11.51 -2.03
CA SER A 139 4.81 10.73 -0.82
C SER A 139 5.91 9.68 -1.07
N TYR A 140 5.90 9.01 -2.22
CA TYR A 140 6.94 8.05 -2.61
C TYR A 140 8.29 8.73 -2.82
N GLU A 141 8.32 9.83 -3.58
CA GLU A 141 9.55 10.62 -3.80
C GLU A 141 10.13 11.13 -2.47
N LYS A 142 9.27 11.62 -1.57
CA LYS A 142 9.70 12.07 -0.24
C LYS A 142 10.16 10.92 0.66
N ALA A 143 9.60 9.72 0.49
CA ALA A 143 10.06 8.54 1.20
C ALA A 143 11.41 8.03 0.68
N GLY A 144 11.87 8.49 -0.49
CA GLY A 144 13.14 8.10 -1.11
C GLY A 144 13.00 7.09 -2.25
N PHE A 145 11.79 6.80 -2.73
CA PHE A 145 11.60 5.97 -3.91
C PHE A 145 12.06 6.71 -5.17
N VAL A 146 12.69 5.98 -6.09
CA VAL A 146 13.17 6.47 -7.39
C VAL A 146 12.17 6.10 -8.48
N CYS A 147 11.85 7.06 -9.36
CA CYS A 147 10.99 6.80 -10.52
C CYS A 147 11.79 6.01 -11.59
N GLU A 148 11.37 4.78 -11.87
CA GLU A 148 11.95 3.93 -12.94
C GLU A 148 11.40 4.30 -14.32
N GLY A 149 10.18 4.85 -14.41
CA GLY A 149 9.62 5.32 -15.68
C GLY A 149 8.09 5.40 -15.75
N LEU A 150 7.60 5.81 -16.93
CA LEU A 150 6.17 5.91 -17.26
C LEU A 150 5.72 4.69 -18.07
N MET A 151 4.76 3.96 -17.52
CA MET A 151 4.06 2.87 -18.19
C MET A 151 2.85 3.43 -18.95
N ARG A 152 2.96 3.50 -20.28
CA ARG A 152 1.90 4.04 -21.15
C ARG A 152 0.74 3.05 -21.27
N ASN A 153 -0.49 3.55 -21.16
CA ASN A 153 -1.74 2.78 -21.25
C ASN A 153 -1.76 1.53 -20.35
N ASP A 154 -1.19 1.63 -19.16
CA ASP A 154 -0.93 0.49 -18.28
C ASP A 154 -2.15 0.03 -17.48
N ARG A 155 -3.21 0.85 -17.41
CA ARG A 155 -4.41 0.54 -16.64
C ARG A 155 -5.67 1.03 -17.34
N LEU A 156 -6.68 0.17 -17.42
CA LEU A 156 -8.06 0.58 -17.73
C LEU A 156 -8.73 1.06 -16.44
N ARG A 157 -9.25 2.29 -16.43
CA ARG A 157 -10.02 2.86 -15.33
C ARG A 157 -11.13 3.72 -15.91
N GLN A 158 -12.38 3.45 -15.55
CA GLN A 158 -13.55 4.18 -16.08
C GLN A 158 -13.58 4.18 -17.61
N LYS A 159 -13.34 3.02 -18.24
CA LYS A 159 -13.31 2.82 -19.71
C LYS A 159 -12.24 3.63 -20.46
N LYS A 160 -11.27 4.22 -19.76
CA LYS A 160 -10.13 4.91 -20.37
C LYS A 160 -8.83 4.25 -19.94
N PHE A 161 -7.90 4.11 -20.89
CA PHE A 161 -6.54 3.75 -20.55
C PHE A 161 -5.82 4.96 -19.96
N ILE A 162 -5.22 4.78 -18.79
CA ILE A 162 -4.39 5.77 -18.12
C ILE A 162 -2.96 5.28 -18.03
N HIS A 163 -2.02 6.21 -17.90
CA HIS A 163 -0.63 5.89 -17.64
C HIS A 163 -0.40 5.68 -16.14
N ARG A 164 0.63 4.89 -15.81
CA ARG A 164 1.10 4.73 -14.43
C ARG A 164 2.59 4.95 -14.36
N TYR A 165 3.06 5.56 -13.27
CA TYR A 165 4.48 5.61 -12.97
C TYR A 165 4.90 4.37 -12.20
N ARG A 166 6.08 3.85 -12.52
CA ARG A 166 6.75 2.83 -11.74
C ARG A 166 7.82 3.48 -10.88
N TYR A 167 7.77 3.19 -9.59
CA TYR A 167 8.79 3.59 -8.63
C TYR A 167 9.40 2.35 -7.98
N SER A 168 10.63 2.46 -7.51
CA SER A 168 11.26 1.43 -6.70
C SER A 168 12.20 2.01 -5.64
N MET A 169 12.56 1.15 -4.69
CA MET A 169 13.58 1.39 -3.69
C MET A 169 14.41 0.11 -3.55
N LEU A 170 15.72 0.28 -3.49
CA LEU A 170 16.68 -0.78 -3.20
C LEU A 170 16.95 -0.87 -1.70
N LYS A 171 17.37 -2.05 -1.24
CA LYS A 171 17.71 -2.29 0.17
C LYS A 171 18.77 -1.32 0.70
N GLU A 172 19.81 -1.05 -0.09
CA GLU A 172 20.90 -0.14 0.29
C GLU A 172 20.44 1.32 0.45
N GLU A 173 19.50 1.76 -0.40
CA GLU A 173 18.91 3.09 -0.33
C GLU A 173 18.09 3.24 0.95
N TYR A 174 17.29 2.22 1.28
CA TYR A 174 16.54 2.18 2.53
C TYR A 174 17.46 2.23 3.76
N GLN A 175 18.51 1.40 3.77
CA GLN A 175 19.50 1.38 4.87
C GLN A 175 20.16 2.74 5.07
N SER A 176 20.51 3.42 3.97
CA SER A 176 21.06 4.77 4.01
C SER A 176 20.08 5.76 4.65
N ILE A 177 18.80 5.70 4.30
CA ILE A 177 17.74 6.57 4.85
C ILE A 177 17.54 6.33 6.35
N ILE A 178 17.43 5.07 6.79
CA ILE A 178 17.17 4.80 8.22
C ILE A 178 18.39 5.10 9.11
N SER A 179 19.60 5.10 8.56
CA SER A 179 20.81 5.45 9.32
C SER A 179 20.91 6.93 9.71
N ILE A 180 20.12 7.80 9.06
CA ILE A 180 20.11 9.25 9.29
C ILE A 180 18.81 9.76 9.94
N LEU A 181 17.88 8.85 10.26
CA LEU A 181 16.62 9.14 10.96
C LEU A 181 16.76 8.92 12.47
#